data_AF-A0A367KT63-F1
#
_entry.id   AF-A0A367KT63-F1
#
_cell.length_a   1.000
_cell.length_b   1.000
_cell.length_c   1.000
_cell.angle_alpha   90.00
_cell.angle_beta   90.00
_cell.angle_gamma   90.00
#
_symmetry.space_group_name_H-M   'P 1'
#
loop_
_entity.id
_entity.type
_entity.pdbx_description
1 polymer ?
#
loop_
_entity_poly.entity_id
_entity_poly.type
_entity_poly.pdbx_seq_one_letter_code
_entity_poly.pdbx_strand_id
1 'polypeptide(L)'
;MESPLREQVCEHITEYSQLVKRYFASLSAVAENSDKADSPEEIIKQMALVDTKLQQAVEHIESHQTRQQQIIKVQDEIQQHNMALLEIIQKLGAAREELDLCLTQAKIELKAIEYASKSNVQFTDVLSYASKLSKYTSAPPNFDSASKDVRVDFEKPYPDEERMRRGLLYWQNTTQQNKEDRFESSDSEVSADEEMVDVTTNRQTEDTGGDPFWILDLNPDMQP
;
A
#
# COMPACT_ATOMS: atom_id res chain seq x y z
N MET A 1 6.51 -54.62 -3.13
CA MET A 1 7.30 -53.51 -2.56
C MET A 1 8.65 -54.11 -2.27
N GLU A 2 9.65 -53.79 -3.09
CA GLU A 2 11.02 -54.23 -2.85
C GLU A 2 11.48 -53.61 -1.52
N SER A 3 12.07 -54.42 -0.63
CA SER A 3 12.59 -53.95 0.64
C SER A 3 13.54 -52.77 0.38
N PRO A 4 13.55 -51.73 1.23
CA PRO A 4 14.42 -50.59 1.04
C PRO A 4 15.87 -51.07 0.89
N LEU A 5 16.59 -50.54 -0.11
CA LEU A 5 17.93 -50.99 -0.48
C LEU A 5 18.92 -51.03 0.70
N ARG A 6 18.70 -50.16 1.69
CA ARG A 6 19.41 -50.14 2.97
C ARG A 6 19.19 -51.40 3.80
N GLU A 7 17.96 -51.89 3.91
CA GLU A 7 17.64 -53.12 4.66
C GLU A 7 18.26 -54.34 3.99
N GLN A 8 18.25 -54.38 2.65
CA GLN A 8 18.86 -55.47 1.87
C GLN A 8 20.39 -55.53 2.05
N VAL A 9 21.07 -54.38 2.06
CA VAL A 9 22.51 -54.33 2.35
C VAL A 9 22.81 -54.72 3.79
N CYS A 10 22.00 -54.28 4.76
CA CYS A 10 22.15 -54.70 6.15
C CYS A 10 21.97 -56.21 6.31
N GLU A 11 20.97 -56.80 5.64
CA GLU A 11 20.72 -58.24 5.63
C GLU A 11 21.95 -59.00 5.09
N HIS A 12 22.45 -58.66 3.91
CA HIS A 12 23.64 -59.29 3.32
C HIS A 12 24.91 -59.14 4.18
N ILE A 13 25.11 -58.00 4.84
CA ILE A 13 26.24 -57.80 5.78
C ILE A 13 26.07 -58.69 7.02
N THR A 14 24.85 -58.83 7.55
CA THR A 14 24.60 -59.72 8.69
C THR A 14 24.73 -61.19 8.32
N GLU A 15 24.30 -61.60 7.12
CA GLU A 15 24.50 -62.94 6.57
C GLU A 15 26.00 -63.24 6.40
N TYR A 16 26.77 -62.30 5.84
CA TYR A 16 28.22 -62.41 5.71
C TYR A 16 28.90 -62.56 7.08
N SER A 17 28.51 -61.75 8.07
CA SER A 17 29.02 -61.86 9.45
C SER A 17 28.72 -63.23 10.08
N GLN A 18 27.53 -63.78 9.84
CA GLN A 18 27.16 -65.12 10.31
C GLN A 18 27.94 -66.23 9.59
N LEU A 19 28.15 -66.10 8.28
CA LEU A 19 28.96 -67.03 7.49
C LEU A 19 30.42 -67.06 7.94
N VAL A 20 31.01 -65.89 8.24
CA VAL A 20 32.37 -65.81 8.80
C VAL A 20 32.46 -66.51 10.16
N LYS A 21 31.46 -66.31 11.04
CA LYS A 21 31.40 -67.02 12.34
C LYS A 21 31.28 -68.54 12.16
N ARG A 22 30.47 -69.00 11.20
CA ARG A 22 30.34 -70.44 10.86
C ARG A 22 31.63 -71.00 10.26
N TYR A 23 32.33 -70.24 9.42
CA TYR A 23 33.62 -70.64 8.85
C TYR A 23 34.64 -70.88 9.96
N PHE A 24 34.84 -69.93 10.88
CA PHE A 24 35.77 -70.11 11.99
C PHE A 24 35.39 -71.29 12.90
N ALA A 25 34.09 -71.51 13.16
CA ALA A 25 33.62 -72.66 13.93
C ALA A 25 33.85 -74.00 13.21
N SER A 26 33.68 -74.06 11.89
CA SER A 26 33.97 -75.24 11.08
C SER A 26 35.46 -75.56 11.04
N LEU A 27 36.32 -74.53 10.97
CA LEU A 27 37.77 -74.69 10.94
C LEU A 27 38.33 -75.15 12.29
N SER A 28 37.76 -74.66 13.40
CA SER A 28 38.07 -75.19 14.74
C SER A 28 37.60 -76.64 14.91
N ALA A 29 36.43 -77.00 14.37
CA ALA A 29 35.91 -78.38 14.46
C ALA A 29 36.72 -79.39 13.61
N VAL A 30 37.23 -78.95 12.46
CA VAL A 30 38.14 -79.74 11.62
C VAL A 30 39.50 -79.91 12.32
N ALA A 31 40.00 -78.89 13.00
CA ALA A 31 41.24 -78.98 13.79
C ALA A 31 41.11 -79.93 15.01
N GLU A 32 39.91 -80.07 15.56
CA GLU A 32 39.59 -80.99 16.66
C GLU A 32 39.21 -82.43 16.21
N ASN A 33 39.32 -82.76 14.92
CA ASN A 33 38.97 -84.06 14.32
C ASN A 33 37.51 -84.51 14.58
N SER A 34 36.56 -83.58 14.48
CA SER A 34 35.12 -83.89 14.53
C SER A 34 34.55 -84.08 13.12
N ASP A 35 34.09 -85.30 12.79
CA ASP A 35 33.50 -85.70 11.49
C ASP A 35 32.17 -85.00 11.12
N LYS A 36 31.70 -84.01 11.88
CA LYS A 36 30.38 -83.35 11.73
C LYS A 36 30.43 -81.93 11.15
N ALA A 37 31.58 -81.45 10.70
CA ALA A 37 31.68 -80.09 10.19
C ALA A 37 31.23 -80.02 8.71
N ASP A 38 30.35 -79.06 8.40
CA ASP A 38 30.10 -78.60 7.04
C ASP A 38 31.46 -78.32 6.36
N SER A 39 31.59 -78.72 5.09
CA SER A 39 32.88 -78.59 4.42
C SER A 39 33.27 -77.10 4.34
N PRO A 40 34.48 -76.72 4.79
CA PRO A 40 34.90 -75.31 4.79
C PRO A 40 34.90 -74.71 3.38
N GLU A 41 35.05 -75.54 2.35
CA GLU A 41 34.94 -75.15 0.94
C GLU A 41 33.53 -74.70 0.52
N GLU A 42 32.46 -75.29 1.07
CA GLU A 42 31.09 -74.89 0.78
C GLU A 42 30.76 -73.53 1.42
N ILE A 43 31.27 -73.26 2.63
CA ILE A 43 31.09 -71.98 3.32
C ILE A 43 31.81 -70.86 2.55
N ILE A 44 33.02 -71.11 2.04
CA ILE A 44 33.75 -70.14 1.20
C ILE A 44 32.98 -69.83 -0.10
N LYS A 45 32.39 -70.84 -0.75
CA LYS A 45 31.56 -70.63 -1.94
C LYS A 45 30.32 -69.78 -1.63
N GLN A 46 29.66 -70.04 -0.50
CA GLN A 46 28.53 -69.22 -0.05
C GLN A 46 28.95 -67.79 0.29
N MET A 47 30.12 -67.59 0.90
CA MET A 47 30.68 -66.27 1.19
C MET A 47 30.96 -65.48 -0.08
N ALA A 48 31.54 -66.12 -1.11
CA ALA A 48 31.77 -65.50 -2.42
C ALA A 48 30.45 -65.10 -3.11
N LEU A 49 29.40 -65.91 -2.98
CA LEU A 49 28.08 -65.57 -3.53
C LEU A 49 27.46 -64.35 -2.82
N VAL A 50 27.56 -64.26 -1.48
CA VAL A 50 27.09 -63.08 -0.74
C VAL A 50 27.89 -61.84 -1.12
N ASP A 51 29.19 -61.97 -1.31
CA ASP A 51 30.06 -60.88 -1.73
C ASP A 51 29.68 -60.35 -3.13
N THR A 52 29.39 -61.23 -4.10
CA THR A 52 28.89 -60.82 -5.42
C THR A 52 27.54 -60.10 -5.34
N LYS A 53 26.65 -60.51 -4.44
CA LYS A 53 25.36 -59.83 -4.20
C LYS A 53 25.56 -58.46 -3.57
N LEU A 54 26.51 -58.32 -2.65
CA LEU A 54 26.84 -57.05 -2.02
C LEU A 54 27.44 -56.08 -3.05
N GLN A 55 28.33 -56.57 -3.92
CA GLN A 55 28.89 -55.80 -5.04
C GLN A 55 27.77 -55.25 -5.95
N GLN A 56 26.82 -56.09 -6.34
CA GLN A 56 25.66 -55.68 -7.15
C GLN A 56 24.79 -54.65 -6.42
N ALA A 57 24.53 -54.83 -5.13
CA ALA A 57 23.77 -53.87 -4.33
C ALA A 57 24.47 -52.49 -4.26
N VAL A 58 25.81 -52.46 -4.14
CA VAL A 58 26.60 -51.23 -4.14
C VAL A 58 26.51 -50.53 -5.50
N GLU A 59 26.66 -51.25 -6.61
CA GLU A 59 26.50 -50.67 -7.96
C GLU A 59 25.10 -50.05 -8.18
N HIS A 60 24.06 -50.70 -7.62
CA HIS A 60 22.70 -50.14 -7.61
C HIS A 60 22.59 -48.87 -6.77
N ILE A 61 23.25 -48.80 -5.61
CA ILE A 61 23.31 -47.57 -4.78
C ILE A 61 23.97 -46.44 -5.56
N GLU A 62 25.11 -46.68 -6.18
CA GLU A 62 25.84 -45.65 -6.93
C GLU A 62 25.01 -45.11 -8.09
N SER A 63 24.33 -46.01 -8.81
CA SER A 63 23.39 -45.64 -9.88
C SER A 63 22.23 -44.79 -9.35
N HIS A 64 21.66 -45.17 -8.21
CA HIS A 64 20.57 -44.43 -7.57
C HIS A 64 21.05 -43.05 -7.07
N GLN A 65 22.23 -42.97 -6.46
CA GLN A 65 22.81 -41.71 -5.98
C GLN A 65 23.09 -40.76 -7.14
N THR A 66 23.62 -41.27 -8.26
CA THR A 66 23.85 -40.47 -9.47
C THR A 66 22.54 -39.89 -10.00
N ARG A 67 21.48 -40.71 -10.06
CA ARG A 67 20.14 -40.24 -10.46
C ARG A 67 19.57 -39.24 -9.46
N GLN A 68 19.76 -39.47 -8.15
CA GLN A 68 19.29 -38.55 -7.12
C GLN A 68 19.98 -37.18 -7.22
N GLN A 69 21.27 -37.15 -7.53
CA GLN A 69 21.97 -35.89 -7.79
C GLN A 69 21.42 -35.16 -9.01
N GLN A 70 21.06 -35.89 -10.07
CA GLN A 70 20.40 -35.29 -11.24
C GLN A 70 19.02 -34.73 -10.87
N ILE A 71 18.23 -35.45 -10.07
CA ILE A 71 16.92 -34.98 -9.60
C ILE A 71 17.07 -33.68 -8.79
N ILE A 72 18.03 -33.63 -7.88
CA ILE A 72 18.30 -32.44 -7.07
C ILE A 72 18.68 -31.26 -7.96
N LYS A 73 19.57 -31.46 -8.94
CA LYS A 73 19.93 -30.40 -9.90
C LYS A 73 18.73 -29.86 -10.67
N VAL A 74 17.89 -30.74 -11.20
CA VAL A 74 16.67 -30.33 -11.93
C VAL A 74 15.70 -29.62 -10.99
N GLN A 75 15.60 -30.06 -9.74
CA GLN A 75 14.76 -29.38 -8.74
C GLN A 75 15.26 -27.97 -8.43
N ASP A 76 16.57 -27.78 -8.31
CA ASP A 76 17.19 -26.47 -8.12
C ASP A 76 16.97 -25.57 -9.35
N GLU A 77 17.08 -26.10 -10.56
CA GLU A 77 16.77 -25.37 -11.80
C GLU A 77 15.30 -24.93 -11.85
N ILE A 78 14.36 -25.80 -11.48
CA ILE A 78 12.93 -25.46 -11.39
C ILE A 78 12.72 -24.34 -10.36
N GLN A 79 13.38 -24.41 -9.20
CA GLN A 79 13.29 -23.36 -8.20
C GLN A 79 13.83 -22.02 -8.70
N GLN A 80 14.97 -22.02 -9.40
CA GLN A 80 15.53 -20.81 -10.01
C GLN A 80 14.58 -20.20 -11.06
N HIS A 81 13.98 -21.04 -11.92
CA HIS A 81 13.00 -20.57 -12.89
C HIS A 81 11.74 -20.00 -12.23
N ASN A 82 11.26 -20.62 -11.15
CA ASN A 82 10.12 -20.09 -10.39
C ASN A 82 10.44 -18.73 -9.77
N MET A 83 11.64 -18.55 -9.22
CA MET A 83 12.07 -17.25 -8.68
C MET A 83 12.12 -16.18 -9.78
N ALA A 84 12.70 -16.49 -10.94
CA ALA A 84 12.76 -15.56 -12.07
C ALA A 84 11.35 -15.21 -12.59
N LEU A 85 10.44 -16.18 -12.64
CA LEU A 85 9.05 -15.96 -13.03
C LEU A 85 8.33 -15.01 -12.06
N LEU A 86 8.50 -15.22 -10.76
CA LEU A 86 7.92 -14.34 -9.74
C LEU A 86 8.48 -12.91 -9.84
N GLU A 87 9.78 -12.77 -10.11
CA GLU A 87 10.39 -11.46 -10.33
C GLU A 87 9.79 -10.74 -11.55
N ILE A 88 9.57 -11.46 -12.65
CA ILE A 88 8.92 -10.91 -13.85
C ILE A 88 7.48 -10.50 -13.54
N ILE A 89 6.71 -11.32 -12.83
CA ILE A 89 5.34 -10.98 -12.42
C ILE A 89 5.33 -9.72 -11.56
N GLN A 90 6.27 -9.60 -10.61
CA GLN A 90 6.38 -8.42 -9.76
C GLN A 90 6.70 -7.16 -10.58
N LYS A 91 7.67 -7.24 -11.50
CA LYS A 91 8.01 -6.12 -12.40
C LYS A 91 6.83 -5.73 -13.28
N LEU A 92 6.10 -6.70 -13.81
CA LEU A 92 4.91 -6.46 -14.62
C LEU A 92 3.78 -5.82 -13.80
N GLY A 93 3.58 -6.27 -12.55
CA GLY A 93 2.64 -5.69 -11.61
C GLY A 93 2.96 -4.22 -11.33
N ALA A 94 4.21 -3.92 -10.99
CA ALA A 94 4.66 -2.55 -10.74
C ALA A 94 4.49 -1.65 -11.98
N ALA A 95 4.88 -2.13 -13.18
CA ALA A 95 4.70 -1.37 -14.42
C ALA A 95 3.22 -1.13 -14.75
N ARG A 96 2.34 -2.10 -14.46
CA ARG A 96 0.90 -1.93 -14.63
C ARG A 96 0.36 -0.85 -13.68
N GLU A 97 0.74 -0.88 -12.40
CA GLU A 97 0.31 0.11 -11.42
C GLU A 97 0.78 1.52 -11.81
N GLU A 98 2.02 1.66 -12.28
CA GLU A 98 2.55 2.93 -12.77
C GLU A 98 1.75 3.46 -13.98
N LEU A 99 1.41 2.58 -14.93
CA LEU A 99 0.57 2.94 -16.07
C LEU A 99 -0.84 3.34 -15.65
N ASP A 100 -1.44 2.63 -14.69
CA ASP A 100 -2.78 2.97 -14.17
C ASP A 100 -2.75 4.35 -13.47
N LEU A 101 -1.70 4.66 -12.71
CA LEU A 101 -1.49 5.98 -12.13
C LEU A 101 -1.33 7.07 -13.20
N CYS A 102 -0.49 6.83 -14.21
CA CYS A 102 -0.31 7.78 -15.31
C CYS A 102 -1.64 8.02 -16.07
N LEU A 103 -2.41 6.97 -16.32
CA LEU A 103 -3.70 7.05 -16.99
C LEU A 103 -4.72 7.84 -16.15
N THR A 104 -4.78 7.61 -14.84
CA THR A 104 -5.67 8.36 -13.95
C THR A 104 -5.29 9.84 -13.89
N GLN A 105 -3.99 10.17 -13.81
CA GLN A 105 -3.51 11.55 -13.88
C GLN A 105 -3.86 12.20 -15.22
N ALA A 106 -3.58 11.54 -16.34
CA ALA A 106 -3.92 12.05 -17.67
C ALA A 106 -5.43 12.31 -17.83
N LYS A 107 -6.29 11.45 -17.24
CA LYS A 107 -7.75 11.68 -17.21
C LYS A 107 -8.13 12.92 -16.39
N ILE A 108 -7.45 13.17 -15.28
CA ILE A 108 -7.69 14.35 -14.45
C ILE A 108 -7.26 15.61 -15.22
N GLU A 109 -6.08 15.58 -15.85
CA GLU A 109 -5.58 16.69 -16.67
C GLU A 109 -6.51 16.99 -17.86
N LEU A 110 -7.00 15.96 -18.54
CA LEU A 110 -7.96 16.12 -19.65
C LEU A 110 -9.24 16.81 -19.16
N LYS A 111 -9.79 16.38 -18.01
CA LYS A 111 -10.95 17.04 -17.40
C LYS A 111 -10.65 18.49 -17.03
N ALA A 112 -9.46 18.80 -16.52
CA ALA A 112 -9.05 20.16 -16.19
C ALA A 112 -8.91 21.03 -17.46
N ILE A 113 -8.36 20.49 -18.54
CA ILE A 113 -8.27 21.16 -19.85
C ILE A 113 -9.68 21.42 -20.42
N GLU A 114 -10.57 20.42 -20.37
CA GLU A 114 -11.95 20.60 -20.80
C GLU A 114 -12.67 21.68 -19.99
N TYR A 115 -12.51 21.66 -18.66
CA TYR A 115 -13.07 22.69 -17.78
C TYR A 115 -12.52 24.07 -18.12
N ALA A 116 -11.19 24.20 -18.28
CA ALA A 116 -10.55 25.45 -18.67
C ALA A 116 -11.05 25.96 -20.03
N SER A 117 -11.18 25.06 -21.02
CA SER A 117 -11.69 25.39 -22.36
C SER A 117 -13.15 25.86 -22.35
N LYS A 118 -13.98 25.31 -21.46
CA LYS A 118 -15.38 25.70 -21.27
C LYS A 118 -15.52 26.98 -20.46
N SER A 119 -14.57 27.25 -19.56
CA SER A 119 -14.56 28.46 -18.76
C SER A 119 -14.15 29.66 -19.62
N ASN A 120 -14.92 30.75 -19.57
CA ASN A 120 -14.66 31.95 -20.36
C ASN A 120 -13.60 32.88 -19.71
N VAL A 121 -12.70 32.32 -18.90
CA VAL A 121 -11.73 33.13 -18.13
C VAL A 121 -10.51 33.39 -19.00
N GLN A 122 -10.24 34.67 -19.27
CA GLN A 122 -9.06 35.07 -20.05
C GLN A 122 -7.80 34.97 -19.19
N PHE A 123 -6.71 34.49 -19.79
CA PHE A 123 -5.40 34.38 -19.12
C PHE A 123 -4.93 35.71 -18.51
N THR A 124 -5.24 36.84 -19.18
CA THR A 124 -4.90 38.18 -18.71
C THR A 124 -5.55 38.51 -17.37
N ASP A 125 -6.79 38.06 -17.15
CA ASP A 125 -7.55 38.33 -15.94
C ASP A 125 -6.96 37.53 -14.77
N VAL A 126 -6.62 36.25 -15.01
CA VAL A 126 -5.94 35.39 -14.04
C VAL A 126 -4.59 35.99 -13.64
N LEU A 127 -3.79 36.46 -14.60
CA LEU A 127 -2.48 37.06 -14.32
C LEU A 127 -2.62 38.37 -13.51
N SER A 128 -3.59 39.21 -13.88
CA SER A 128 -3.86 40.46 -13.16
C SER A 128 -4.33 40.19 -11.73
N TYR A 129 -5.15 39.17 -11.53
CA TYR A 129 -5.66 38.78 -10.21
C TYR A 129 -4.57 38.12 -9.36
N ALA A 130 -3.76 37.23 -9.95
CA ALA A 130 -2.62 36.63 -9.29
C ALA A 130 -1.59 37.68 -8.84
N SER A 131 -1.32 38.70 -9.67
CA SER A 131 -0.46 39.83 -9.29
C SER A 131 -1.03 40.62 -8.11
N LYS A 132 -2.36 40.83 -8.05
CA LYS A 132 -3.02 41.45 -6.89
C LYS A 132 -2.92 40.58 -5.65
N LEU A 133 -3.14 39.27 -5.76
CA LEU A 133 -3.06 38.32 -4.64
C LEU A 133 -1.64 38.14 -4.13
N SER A 134 -0.63 38.23 -4.98
CA SER A 134 0.77 38.02 -4.60
C SER A 134 1.23 38.93 -3.45
N LYS A 135 0.62 40.11 -3.31
CA LYS A 135 0.89 41.04 -2.20
C LYS A 135 0.45 40.52 -0.83
N TYR A 136 -0.49 39.56 -0.81
CA TYR A 136 -1.15 39.04 0.39
C TYR A 136 -0.79 37.59 0.71
N THR A 137 -0.29 36.82 -0.26
CA THR A 137 -0.17 35.35 -0.13
C THR A 137 1.23 34.84 0.18
N SER A 138 2.29 35.61 -0.05
CA SER A 138 3.67 35.16 0.24
C SER A 138 4.57 36.30 0.68
N ALA A 139 5.13 36.18 1.89
CA ALA A 139 6.21 37.05 2.32
C ALA A 139 7.48 36.68 1.53
N PRO A 140 8.20 37.66 0.94
CA PRO A 140 9.41 37.38 0.19
C PRO A 140 10.44 36.61 1.04
N PRO A 141 11.27 35.75 0.42
CA PRO A 141 12.40 35.16 1.11
C PRO A 141 13.30 36.29 1.65
N ASN A 142 13.53 36.29 2.97
CA ASN A 142 14.17 37.34 3.78
C ASN A 142 13.29 38.54 4.23
N PHE A 143 11.97 38.38 4.33
CA PHE A 143 11.12 39.40 4.96
C PHE A 143 11.40 39.49 6.47
N ASP A 144 12.19 40.49 6.87
CA ASP A 144 12.35 40.90 8.26
C ASP A 144 11.43 42.09 8.54
N SER A 145 10.39 41.87 9.35
CA SER A 145 9.38 42.85 9.75
C SER A 145 9.97 44.02 10.55
N ALA A 146 11.19 43.89 11.06
CA ALA A 146 11.92 44.97 11.74
C ALA A 146 12.79 45.82 10.78
N SER A 147 13.11 45.32 9.59
CA SER A 147 13.93 46.02 8.61
C SER A 147 13.06 46.90 7.69
N LYS A 148 12.92 48.17 8.05
CA LYS A 148 12.08 49.15 7.32
C LYS A 148 12.61 49.51 5.91
N ASP A 149 13.76 48.97 5.53
CA ASP A 149 14.46 49.33 4.28
C ASP A 149 14.08 48.44 3.08
N VAL A 150 13.43 47.31 3.31
CA VAL A 150 12.94 46.44 2.22
C VAL A 150 11.53 46.89 1.85
N ARG A 151 11.43 47.78 0.85
CA ARG A 151 10.17 48.21 0.22
C ARG A 151 9.55 47.06 -0.59
N VAL A 152 9.14 46.00 0.08
CA VAL A 152 8.26 45.01 -0.52
C VAL A 152 6.87 45.29 0.02
N ASP A 153 5.95 45.60 -0.89
CA ASP A 153 4.52 45.83 -0.63
C ASP A 153 3.83 44.52 -0.20
N PHE A 154 4.29 43.94 0.91
CA PHE A 154 3.65 42.80 1.55
C PHE A 154 2.58 43.32 2.52
N GLU A 155 1.32 43.05 2.18
CA GLU A 155 0.18 43.37 3.02
C GLU A 155 -0.24 42.11 3.80
N LYS A 156 -0.78 42.31 5.01
CA LYS A 156 -1.27 41.20 5.82
C LYS A 156 -2.42 40.47 5.10
N PRO A 157 -2.53 39.14 5.26
CA PRO A 157 -3.52 38.33 4.55
C PRO A 157 -4.98 38.63 4.95
N TYR A 158 -5.20 39.26 6.10
CA TYR A 158 -6.51 39.68 6.59
C TYR A 158 -6.59 41.21 6.71
N PRO A 159 -7.78 41.82 6.56
CA PRO A 159 -7.95 43.25 6.69
C PRO A 159 -7.65 43.71 8.12
N ASP A 160 -6.79 44.72 8.27
CA ASP A 160 -6.50 45.35 9.56
C ASP A 160 -7.72 46.13 10.10
N GLU A 161 -7.83 46.24 11.43
CA GLU A 161 -8.90 46.98 12.13
C GLU A 161 -9.05 48.42 11.62
N GLU A 162 -7.95 49.14 11.39
CA GLU A 162 -7.98 50.49 10.82
C GLU A 162 -8.50 50.51 9.37
N ARG A 163 -8.28 49.44 8.60
CA ARG A 163 -8.78 49.32 7.23
C ARG A 163 -10.27 48.97 7.24
N MET A 164 -10.71 48.14 8.18
CA MET A 164 -12.13 47.84 8.40
C MET A 164 -12.91 49.09 8.83
N ARG A 165 -12.38 49.86 9.79
CA ARG A 165 -12.98 51.12 10.27
C ARG A 165 -13.08 52.22 9.20
N ARG A 166 -12.13 52.24 8.26
CA ARG A 166 -12.17 53.15 7.09
C ARG A 166 -13.04 52.62 5.95
N GLY A 167 -13.53 51.39 6.03
CA GLY A 167 -14.35 50.78 5.01
C GLY A 167 -15.73 51.44 4.89
N LEU A 168 -16.27 51.47 3.68
CA LEU A 168 -17.59 52.05 3.39
C LEU A 168 -18.70 51.42 4.26
N LEU A 169 -18.59 50.11 4.51
CA LEU A 169 -19.55 49.35 5.33
C LEU A 169 -19.58 49.83 6.79
N TYR A 170 -18.43 50.20 7.37
CA TYR A 170 -18.37 50.77 8.71
C TYR A 170 -19.11 52.11 8.77
N TRP A 171 -18.84 52.99 7.80
CA TRP A 171 -19.45 54.32 7.75
C TRP A 171 -20.97 54.26 7.54
N GLN A 172 -21.45 53.37 6.68
CA GLN A 172 -22.88 53.17 6.46
C GLN A 172 -23.61 52.76 7.74
N ASN A 173 -23.00 51.88 8.55
CA ASN A 173 -23.59 51.41 9.81
C ASN A 173 -23.48 52.45 10.94
N THR A 174 -22.37 53.19 11.03
CA THR A 174 -22.22 54.28 12.02
C THR A 174 -23.22 55.41 11.81
N THR A 175 -23.59 55.70 10.56
CA THR A 175 -24.59 56.75 10.25
C THR A 175 -26.01 56.34 10.69
N GLN A 176 -26.28 55.04 10.86
CA GLN A 176 -27.55 54.55 11.40
C GLN A 176 -27.61 54.69 12.93
N GLN A 177 -26.52 54.40 13.65
CA GLN A 177 -26.46 54.59 15.11
C GLN A 177 -26.67 56.06 15.53
N ASN A 178 -26.07 57.02 14.80
CA ASN A 178 -26.28 58.45 15.07
C ASN A 178 -27.72 58.94 14.81
N LYS A 179 -28.56 58.18 14.09
CA LYS A 179 -29.98 58.52 13.90
C LYS A 179 -30.85 58.01 15.05
N GLU A 180 -30.45 56.92 15.71
CA GLU A 180 -31.15 56.38 16.87
C GLU A 180 -30.89 57.24 18.12
N ASP A 181 -29.66 57.73 18.30
CA ASP A 181 -29.32 58.59 19.45
C ASP A 181 -29.88 60.02 19.38
N ARG A 182 -30.41 60.45 18.22
CA ARG A 182 -31.04 61.77 18.07
C ARG A 182 -32.53 61.77 18.42
N PHE A 183 -33.13 60.61 18.67
CA PHE A 183 -34.57 60.49 18.90
C PHE A 183 -34.97 60.41 20.39
N GLU A 184 -34.02 60.29 21.33
CA GLU A 184 -34.32 60.14 22.77
C GLU A 184 -34.17 61.42 23.61
N SER A 185 -34.10 62.60 22.99
CA SER A 185 -34.16 63.86 23.75
C SER A 185 -34.99 64.93 23.04
N SER A 186 -36.31 64.83 23.17
CA SER A 186 -37.17 66.00 23.42
C SER A 186 -38.60 65.55 23.72
N ASP A 187 -38.97 65.77 24.97
CA ASP A 187 -40.34 65.91 25.48
C ASP A 187 -41.12 66.96 24.66
N SER A 188 -42.35 66.66 24.21
CA SER A 188 -43.49 67.59 24.00
C SER A 188 -44.63 66.97 23.13
N GLU A 189 -45.72 66.62 23.81
CA GLU A 189 -47.16 66.74 23.49
C GLU A 189 -47.76 66.60 22.05
N VAL A 190 -48.64 65.60 21.93
CA VAL A 190 -50.00 65.50 21.30
C VAL A 190 -50.41 66.42 20.13
N SER A 191 -50.84 65.82 19.00
CA SER A 191 -52.18 66.05 18.37
C SER A 191 -52.45 65.06 17.22
N ALA A 192 -53.75 64.81 17.01
CA ALA A 192 -54.35 63.70 16.26
C ALA A 192 -54.86 64.11 14.85
N ASP A 193 -55.33 63.08 14.13
CA ASP A 193 -56.20 63.05 12.93
C ASP A 193 -55.55 63.38 11.57
N GLU A 194 -55.88 62.76 10.44
CA GLU A 194 -56.66 61.58 10.01
C GLU A 194 -56.27 61.34 8.53
N GLU A 195 -56.26 60.09 8.04
CA GLU A 195 -56.97 59.67 6.80
C GLU A 195 -56.49 58.29 6.32
N MET A 196 -57.46 57.36 6.26
CA MET A 196 -57.37 56.05 5.59
C MET A 196 -57.42 56.22 4.07
N VAL A 197 -56.60 55.45 3.33
CA VAL A 197 -57.04 54.81 2.08
C VAL A 197 -56.43 53.42 1.98
N ASP A 198 -57.31 52.42 1.96
CA ASP A 198 -57.09 51.00 1.68
C ASP A 198 -56.70 50.79 0.20
N VAL A 199 -55.61 50.06 -0.06
CA VAL A 199 -55.47 49.26 -1.31
C VAL A 199 -54.80 47.93 -0.98
N THR A 200 -55.56 46.90 -1.32
CA THR A 200 -55.36 45.47 -1.11
C THR A 200 -54.23 44.89 -1.97
N THR A 201 -53.40 44.08 -1.30
CA THR A 201 -52.82 42.80 -1.73
C THR A 201 -52.58 42.54 -3.22
N ASN A 202 -51.29 42.51 -3.63
CA ASN A 202 -50.82 41.52 -4.60
C ASN A 202 -49.32 41.24 -4.41
N ARG A 203 -48.98 40.16 -3.69
CA ARG A 203 -47.65 39.56 -3.83
C ARG A 203 -47.85 38.05 -3.91
N GLN A 204 -47.77 37.59 -5.14
CA GLN A 204 -47.82 36.18 -5.52
C GLN A 204 -46.79 35.39 -4.71
N THR A 205 -47.31 34.38 -4.04
CA THR A 205 -46.60 33.19 -3.62
C THR A 205 -46.04 32.48 -4.85
N GLU A 206 -44.72 32.43 -5.00
CA GLU A 206 -44.07 31.38 -5.77
C GLU A 206 -43.30 30.47 -4.81
N ASP A 207 -43.70 29.22 -4.91
CA ASP A 207 -43.24 28.04 -4.23
C ASP A 207 -41.87 27.64 -4.81
N THR A 208 -40.81 27.82 -4.04
CA THR A 208 -39.57 27.07 -4.23
C THR A 208 -39.15 26.54 -2.86
N GLY A 209 -39.50 25.29 -2.59
CA GLY A 209 -38.94 24.48 -1.52
C GLY A 209 -37.44 24.31 -1.70
N GLY A 210 -36.67 25.29 -1.23
CA GLY A 210 -35.24 25.21 -1.02
C GLY A 210 -34.95 25.36 0.46
N ASP A 211 -34.50 24.28 1.09
CA ASP A 211 -34.03 24.31 2.47
C ASP A 211 -32.95 25.39 2.66
N PRO A 212 -32.98 26.16 3.77
CA PRO A 212 -31.98 27.18 4.02
C PRO A 212 -30.59 26.53 4.16
N PHE A 213 -29.66 27.03 3.34
CA PHE A 213 -28.25 26.65 3.13
C PHE A 213 -27.34 26.63 4.39
N TRP A 214 -27.92 26.74 5.60
CA TRP A 214 -27.18 26.90 6.87
C TRP A 214 -27.26 25.70 7.81
N ILE A 215 -27.87 24.58 7.40
CA ILE A 215 -27.81 23.32 8.15
C ILE A 215 -26.64 22.48 7.58
N LEU A 216 -25.41 22.94 7.86
CA LEU A 216 -24.21 22.12 7.68
C LEU A 216 -24.07 21.25 8.94
N ASP A 217 -24.43 19.97 8.82
CA ASP A 217 -24.15 18.95 9.83
C ASP A 217 -22.64 18.70 9.88
N LEU A 218 -22.02 19.10 11.00
CA LEU A 218 -20.56 19.11 11.18
C LEU A 218 -20.01 17.85 11.86
N ASN A 219 -20.78 16.76 12.02
CA ASN A 219 -20.26 15.50 12.58
C ASN A 219 -20.94 14.24 11.99
N PRO A 220 -20.41 13.64 10.91
CA PRO A 220 -21.01 12.43 10.32
C PRO A 220 -20.55 11.09 10.95
N ASP A 221 -19.57 11.08 11.87
CA ASP A 221 -19.00 9.83 12.40
C ASP A 221 -19.22 9.68 13.92
N MET A 222 -20.42 9.23 14.31
CA MET A 222 -20.68 8.50 15.56
C MET A 222 -21.95 7.64 15.37
N GLN A 223 -21.82 6.46 14.77
CA GLN A 223 -22.78 5.36 14.95
C GLN A 223 -22.15 4.29 15.85
N PRO A 224 -22.90 3.69 16.80
CA PRO A 224 -22.46 2.51 17.54
C PRO A 224 -22.46 1.25 16.67
#